data_AF-A0A0S4KP43-F1
#
_entry.id   AF-A0A0S4KP43-F1
#
_cell.length_a   1.000
_cell.length_b   1.000
_cell.length_c   1.000
_cell.angle_alpha   90.00
_cell.angle_beta   90.00
_cell.angle_gamma   90.00
#
_symmetry.space_group_name_H-M   'P 1'
#
loop_
_entity.id
_entity.type
_entity.pdbx_description
1 polymer ?
#
loop_
_entity_poly.entity_id
_entity_poly.type
_entity_poly.pdbx_seq_one_letter_code
_entity_poly.pdbx_strand_id
1 'polypeptide(L)' 'MPATTPQMLHSLFVTAFTNGDLDALVALYDPGAALATPEGETQTGAEQLRTSFHALIGMKGKMAIDTV' A
#
# COMPACT_ATOMS: atom_id res chain seq x y z
N MET A 1 9.31 0.43 9.25
CA MET A 1 9.88 -0.87 9.69
C MET A 1 9.50 -1.91 8.66
N PRO A 2 10.41 -2.81 8.25
CA PRO A 2 10.08 -3.86 7.27
C PRO A 2 9.23 -4.96 7.92
N ALA A 3 8.34 -5.58 7.15
CA ALA A 3 7.65 -6.80 7.58
C ALA A 3 8.63 -7.98 7.59
N THR A 4 8.66 -8.75 8.68
CA THR A 4 9.49 -9.96 8.79
C THR A 4 8.67 -11.25 8.72
N THR A 5 7.34 -11.14 8.78
CA THR A 5 6.41 -12.23 8.51
C THR A 5 5.27 -11.72 7.61
N PRO A 6 4.62 -12.61 6.82
CA PRO A 6 3.49 -12.22 5.99
C PRO A 6 2.33 -11.60 6.79
N GLN A 7 2.07 -12.09 8.00
CA GLN A 7 0.97 -11.63 8.86
C GLN A 7 1.14 -10.16 9.27
N MET A 8 2.39 -9.69 9.41
CA MET A 8 2.66 -8.28 9.74
C MET A 8 2.24 -7.31 8.64
N LEU A 9 2.16 -7.77 7.37
CA LEU A 9 1.79 -6.91 6.25
C LEU A 9 0.42 -6.28 6.43
N HIS A 10 -0.56 -7.04 6.97
CA HIS A 10 -1.90 -6.53 7.19
C HIS A 10 -1.91 -5.36 8.18
N SER A 11 -1.26 -5.53 9.34
CA SER A 11 -1.19 -4.50 10.38
C SER A 11 -0.40 -3.28 9.93
N LEU A 12 0.73 -3.49 9.25
CA LEU A 12 1.57 -2.40 8.74
C LEU A 12 0.86 -1.61 7.64
N PHE A 13 0.17 -2.29 6.72
CA PHE A 13 -0.62 -1.63 5.69
C PHE A 13 -1.74 -0.78 6.31
N VAL A 14 -2.54 -1.35 7.22
CA VAL A 14 -3.64 -0.61 7.89
C VAL A 14 -3.11 0.63 8.61
N THR A 15 -1.97 0.50 9.29
CA THR A 15 -1.32 1.60 10.00
C THR A 15 -0.87 2.69 9.05
N ALA A 16 -0.12 2.34 7.99
CA ALA A 16 0.37 3.30 7.00
C ALA A 16 -0.80 4.00 6.29
N PHE A 17 -1.81 3.23 5.88
CA PHE A 17 -3.00 3.75 5.22
C PHE A 17 -3.79 4.74 6.08
N THR A 18 -4.11 4.34 7.32
CA THR A 18 -4.92 5.16 8.24
C THR A 18 -4.21 6.45 8.66
N ASN A 19 -2.88 6.40 8.75
CA ASN A 19 -2.06 7.59 9.04
C ASN A 19 -1.77 8.44 7.80
N GLY A 20 -2.12 7.97 6.60
CA GLY A 20 -1.78 8.61 5.34
C GLY A 20 -0.28 8.63 5.05
N ASP A 21 0.47 7.65 5.55
CA ASP A 21 1.91 7.52 5.38
C ASP A 21 2.22 6.80 4.06
N LEU A 22 2.34 7.59 2.99
CA LEU A 22 2.58 7.10 1.64
C LEU A 22 3.93 6.37 1.52
N ASP A 23 4.97 6.88 2.18
CA ASP A 23 6.30 6.29 2.11
C ASP A 23 6.36 4.95 2.85
N ALA A 24 5.74 4.86 4.04
CA ALA A 24 5.62 3.59 4.75
C ALA A 24 4.79 2.57 3.96
N LEU A 25 3.75 3.01 3.24
CA LEU A 25 2.91 2.13 2.43
C LEU A 25 3.67 1.56 1.23
N VAL A 26 4.38 2.41 0.49
CA VAL A 26 5.20 1.97 -0.67
C VAL A 26 6.38 1.10 -0.23
N ALA A 27 6.96 1.35 0.94
CA ALA A 27 8.05 0.53 1.49
C ALA A 27 7.65 -0.93 1.80
N LEU A 28 6.36 -1.27 1.82
CA LEU A 28 5.89 -2.66 1.95
C LEU A 28 6.03 -3.46 0.65
N TYR A 29 6.26 -2.78 -0.47
CA TYR A 29 6.38 -3.38 -1.79
C TYR A 29 7.83 -3.51 -2.22
N ASP A 30 8.12 -4.55 -2.99
CA ASP A 30 9.39 -4.68 -3.69
C ASP A 30 9.58 -3.51 -4.68
N PRO A 31 10.80 -3.00 -4.91
CA PRO A 31 11.05 -1.93 -5.88
C PRO A 31 10.53 -2.22 -7.29
N GLY A 32 10.43 -3.49 -7.69
CA GLY A 32 9.89 -3.95 -8.96
C GLY A 32 8.41 -4.38 -8.92
N ALA A 33 7.71 -4.12 -7.83
CA ALA A 33 6.32 -4.55 -7.66
C ALA A 33 5.39 -3.91 -8.71
N ALA A 34 4.35 -4.66 -9.06
CA ALA A 34 3.31 -4.25 -9.97
C ALA A 34 1.96 -4.18 -9.25
N LEU A 35 1.21 -3.11 -9.51
CA LEU A 35 -0.16 -2.89 -9.03
C LEU A 35 -1.10 -2.97 -10.23
N ALA A 36 -2.05 -3.90 -10.19
CA ALA A 36 -3.13 -3.94 -11.18
C ALA A 36 -4.20 -2.92 -10.82
N THR A 37 -4.58 -2.06 -11.77
CA THR A 37 -5.66 -1.09 -11.58
C THR A 37 -7.02 -1.72 -11.93
N PRO A 38 -8.13 -1.14 -11.46
CA PRO A 38 -9.47 -1.58 -11.86
C PRO A 38 -9.74 -1.49 -13.37
N GLU A 39 -9.03 -0.62 -14.10
CA GLU A 39 -9.12 -0.54 -15.57
C GLU A 39 -8.37 -1.69 -16.29
N GLY A 40 -7.69 -2.57 -15.56
CA GLY A 40 -6.88 -3.66 -16.12
C GLY A 40 -5.48 -3.25 -16.54
N GLU A 41 -5.07 -2.02 -16.23
CA GLU A 41 -3.70 -1.56 -16.43
C GLU A 41 -2.79 -2.08 -15.32
N THR A 42 -1.48 -2.16 -15.59
CA THR A 42 -0.48 -2.55 -14.60
C THR A 42 0.51 -1.42 -14.41
N GLN A 43 0.58 -0.93 -13.17
CA GLN A 43 1.52 0.09 -12.76
C GLN A 43 2.72 -0.56 -12.08
N THR A 44 3.93 -0.33 -12.59
CA THR A 44 5.14 -1.02 -12.12
C THR A 44 6.14 -0.06 -11.51
N GLY A 45 6.66 -0.45 -10.36
CA GLY A 45 7.73 0.26 -9.65
C GLY A 45 7.22 1.31 -8.67
N ALA A 46 8.08 1.64 -7.72
CA ALA A 46 7.76 2.47 -6.55
C ALA A 46 7.09 3.82 -6.91
N GLU A 47 7.54 4.49 -7.98
CA GLU A 47 6.99 5.79 -8.40
C GLU A 47 5.54 5.71 -8.90
N GLN A 48 5.20 4.65 -9.64
CA GLN A 48 3.83 4.47 -10.12
C GLN A 48 2.91 4.07 -8.95
N LEU A 49 3.39 3.18 -8.08
CA LEU A 49 2.69 2.82 -6.85
C LEU A 49 2.44 4.05 -5.95
N ARG A 50 3.42 4.95 -5.81
CA ARG A 50 3.27 6.21 -5.08
C ARG A 50 2.12 7.04 -5.66
N THR A 51 2.05 7.17 -6.98
CA THR A 51 1.00 7.94 -7.66
C THR A 51 -0.39 7.35 -7.40
N SER A 52 -0.53 6.02 -7.53
CA SER A 52 -1.78 5.32 -7.22
C SER A 52 -2.21 5.47 -5.77
N PHE A 53 -1.30 5.24 -4.82
CA PHE A 53 -1.62 5.32 -3.40
C PHE A 53 -1.83 6.76 -2.91
N HIS A 54 -1.20 7.76 -3.54
CA HIS A 54 -1.42 9.16 -3.20
C HIS A 54 -2.90 9.56 -3.41
N ALA A 55 -3.51 9.13 -4.52
CA ALA A 55 -4.93 9.37 -4.77
C ALA A 55 -5.81 8.71 -3.69
N LEU A 56 -5.47 7.48 -3.30
CA LEU A 56 -6.23 6.70 -2.33
C LEU A 56 -6.10 7.24 -0.89
N ILE A 57 -4.89 7.61 -0.47
CA ILE A 57 -4.61 8.23 0.83
C ILE A 57 -5.22 9.63 0.93
N GLY A 58 -5.26 10.38 -0.18
CA GLY A 58 -5.86 11.72 -0.25
C GLY A 58 -7.34 11.74 0.16
N MET A 59 -8.04 10.61 0.06
CA MET A 59 -9.43 10.45 0.51
C MET A 59 -9.57 10.42 2.05
N LYS A 60 -8.46 10.26 2.79
CA LYS A 60 -8.42 10.16 4.27
C LYS A 60 -9.36 9.08 4.83
N GLY A 61 -9.52 7.99 4.09
CA GLY A 61 -10.29 6.84 4.52
C GLY A 61 -9.64 6.13 5.72
N LYS A 62 -10.45 5.46 6.53
CA LYS A 62 -9.97 4.50 7.52
C LYS A 62 -10.18 3.10 6.97
N MET A 63 -9.23 2.21 7.23
CA MET A 63 -9.30 0.82 6.78
C MET A 63 -9.21 -0.13 7.97
N ALA A 64 -9.93 -1.25 7.89
CA ALA A 64 -9.80 -2.38 8.80
C ALA A 64 -9.69 -3.66 7.96
N ILE A 65 -8.85 -4.60 8.40
CA ILE A 65 -8.69 -5.92 7.78
C ILE A 65 -8.96 -6.95 8.86
N ASP A 66 -9.94 -7.81 8.64
CA ASP A 66 -10.17 -9.01 9.44
C ASP A 66 -9.62 -10.22 8.68
N THR A 67 -8.66 -10.91 9.28
CA THR A 67 -8.04 -12.13 8.71
C THR A 67 -8.64 -13.37 9.37
N VAL A 68 -8.98 -14.39 8.58
CA VAL A 68 -9.46 -15.70 9.06
C VAL A 68 -8.33 -16.63 9.47
#